data_AF-A0AA35V4W3-F1
#
_entry.id   AF-A0AA35V4W3-F1
#
_cell.length_a   1.000
_cell.length_b   1.000
_cell.length_c   1.000
_cell.angle_alpha   90.00
_cell.angle_beta   90.00
_cell.angle_gamma   90.00
#
_symmetry.space_group_name_H-M   'P 1'
#
loop_
_entity.id
_entity.type
_entity.pdbx_description
1 polymer ?
#
loop_
_entity_poly.entity_id
_entity_poly.type
_entity_poly.pdbx_seq_one_letter_code
_entity_poly.pdbx_strand_id
1 'polypeptide(L)'
;MNPLDSYVETNHLATIRAHRAYREVLVTIGGQLIGSVVPFPVIFSGGINPLFWEPVVSIGAFDLLTYNINFTPLLVILLNNKNHPARLQVANGISFWLMDANISLVGSYRC
;
A
#
# COMPACT_ATOMS: atom_id res chain seq x y z
N MET A 1 11.31 4.04 12.81
CA MET A 1 9.92 4.37 12.48
C MET A 1 9.89 5.80 11.98
N ASN A 2 9.20 6.10 10.88
CA ASN A 2 9.30 7.41 10.23
C ASN A 2 8.58 8.50 11.04
N PRO A 3 9.22 9.65 11.32
CA PRO A 3 8.60 10.75 12.04
C PRO A 3 7.46 11.39 11.24
N LEU A 4 6.63 12.16 11.93
CA LEU A 4 5.61 12.99 11.29
C LEU A 4 6.26 14.18 10.57
N ASP A 5 5.65 14.64 9.49
CA ASP A 5 6.14 15.79 8.71
C ASP A 5 6.26 17.05 9.58
N SER A 6 5.26 17.32 10.43
CA SER A 6 5.30 18.46 11.35
C SER A 6 6.48 18.41 12.34
N TYR A 7 6.92 17.22 12.75
CA TYR A 7 8.08 17.06 13.62
C TYR A 7 9.37 17.40 12.88
N VAL A 8 9.48 16.97 11.62
CA VAL A 8 10.64 17.27 10.76
C VAL A 8 10.72 18.76 10.46
N GLU A 9 9.58 19.39 10.15
CA GLU A 9 9.47 20.84 9.91
C GLU A 9 9.82 21.66 11.14
N THR A 10 9.25 21.32 12.30
CA THR A 10 9.48 22.05 13.57
C THR A 10 10.94 21.99 14.02
N ASN A 11 11.64 20.89 13.75
CA ASN A 11 13.03 20.70 14.16
C ASN A 11 14.05 20.99 13.06
N HIS A 12 13.60 21.53 11.91
CA HIS A 12 14.46 21.84 10.76
C HIS A 12 15.36 20.67 10.32
N LEU A 13 14.82 19.45 10.36
CA LEU A 13 15.59 18.24 10.06
C LEU A 13 15.69 18.04 8.53
N ALA A 14 16.91 17.88 8.03
CA ALA A 14 17.17 17.56 6.62
C ALA A 14 16.98 16.05 6.34
N THR A 15 15.76 15.53 6.51
CA THR A 15 15.45 14.13 6.23
C THR A 15 14.29 13.98 5.25
N ILE A 16 14.49 13.13 4.24
CA ILE A 16 13.44 12.73 3.28
C ILE A 16 12.58 11.57 3.81
N ARG A 17 12.90 11.05 5.01
CA ARG A 17 12.25 9.87 5.60
C ARG A 17 11.09 10.21 6.54
N ALA A 18 10.46 11.37 6.34
CA ALA A 18 9.24 11.76 7.03
C ALA A 18 8.03 10.93 6.53
N HIS A 19 6.80 11.40 6.74
CA HIS A 19 5.52 10.77 6.33
C HIS A 19 4.90 9.74 7.28
N ARG A 20 5.14 9.82 8.60
CA ARG A 20 4.52 8.94 9.62
C ARG A 20 4.80 7.44 9.38
N ALA A 21 4.41 6.58 10.31
CA ALA A 21 4.54 5.14 10.18
C ALA A 21 3.38 4.44 9.46
N TYR A 22 2.26 5.12 9.27
CA TYR A 22 1.05 4.55 8.67
C TYR A 22 1.16 4.52 7.15
N ARG A 23 0.86 3.37 6.54
CA ARG A 23 0.85 3.19 5.09
C ARG A 23 -0.49 2.64 4.66
N GLU A 24 -1.06 3.26 3.65
CA GLU A 24 -2.31 2.86 3.05
C GLU A 24 -2.16 2.87 1.53
N VAL A 25 -2.52 1.76 0.92
CA VAL A 25 -2.57 1.61 -0.53
C VAL A 25 -3.99 1.93 -0.97
N LEU A 26 -4.11 2.92 -1.83
CA LEU A 26 -5.37 3.38 -2.42
C LEU A 26 -5.48 2.83 -3.84
N VAL A 27 -6.65 2.26 -4.14
CA VAL A 27 -6.97 1.76 -5.48
C VAL A 27 -8.11 2.59 -6.06
N THR A 28 -7.81 3.25 -7.18
CA THR A 28 -8.77 4.08 -7.89
C THR A 28 -8.97 3.58 -9.31
N ILE A 29 -10.20 3.60 -9.81
CA ILE A 29 -10.51 3.30 -11.21
C ILE A 29 -11.43 4.40 -11.75
N GLY A 30 -11.12 4.94 -12.92
CA GLY A 30 -11.91 6.03 -13.52
C GLY A 30 -11.93 7.32 -12.68
N GLY A 31 -10.96 7.49 -11.76
CA GLY A 31 -10.91 8.61 -10.82
C GLY A 31 -11.71 8.41 -9.51
N GLN A 32 -12.43 7.30 -9.36
CA GLN A 32 -13.16 6.98 -8.14
C GLN A 32 -12.33 6.04 -7.24
N LEU A 33 -12.30 6.29 -5.93
CA LEU A 33 -11.71 5.39 -4.94
C LEU A 33 -12.60 4.17 -4.76
N ILE A 34 -12.03 2.99 -4.97
CA ILE A 34 -12.76 1.71 -4.97
C ILE A 34 -12.42 0.86 -3.76
N GLY A 35 -11.21 1.02 -3.24
CA GLY A 35 -10.80 0.34 -2.03
C GLY A 35 -9.50 0.92 -1.49
N SER A 36 -9.26 0.65 -0.23
CA SER A 36 -7.97 0.87 0.40
C SER A 36 -7.58 -0.33 1.24
N VAL A 37 -6.28 -0.51 1.37
CA VAL A 37 -5.68 -1.57 2.15
C VAL A 37 -4.57 -0.98 3.00
N VAL A 38 -4.53 -1.38 4.26
CA VAL A 38 -3.42 -1.09 5.16
C VAL A 38 -2.53 -2.34 5.20
N PRO A 39 -1.36 -2.34 4.54
CA PRO A 39 -0.49 -3.50 4.53
C PRO A 39 0.01 -3.82 5.94
N PHE A 40 0.24 -5.10 6.21
CA PHE A 40 0.88 -5.50 7.45
C PHE A 40 2.31 -4.92 7.51
N PRO A 41 2.72 -4.27 8.60
CA PRO A 41 4.03 -3.64 8.68
C PRO A 41 5.13 -4.70 8.77
N VAL A 42 5.94 -4.82 7.72
CA VAL A 42 7.08 -5.74 7.65
C VAL A 42 8.38 -4.99 7.94
N ILE A 43 9.22 -5.56 8.80
CA ILE A 43 10.61 -5.12 9.00
C ILE A 43 11.51 -6.08 8.19
N PHE A 44 12.02 -5.59 7.07
CA PHE A 44 13.02 -6.32 6.27
C PHE A 44 14.38 -6.36 6.99
N SER A 45 15.26 -7.26 6.56
CA SER A 45 16.60 -7.51 7.14
C SER A 45 17.56 -6.30 7.16
N GLY A 46 17.14 -5.14 6.64
CA GLY A 46 17.84 -3.86 6.83
C GLY A 46 17.45 -3.11 8.12
N GLY A 47 16.48 -3.62 8.89
CA GLY A 47 16.10 -3.09 10.19
C GLY A 47 16.96 -3.68 11.30
N ILE A 48 17.63 -2.82 12.07
CA ILE A 48 18.34 -3.22 13.28
C ILE A 48 17.33 -3.31 14.41
N ASN A 49 17.19 -4.49 15.02
CA ASN A 49 16.52 -4.61 16.31
C ASN A 49 17.52 -4.23 17.41
N PRO A 50 17.34 -3.11 18.14
CA PRO A 50 18.31 -2.65 19.12
C PRO A 50 18.58 -3.65 20.26
N LEU A 51 17.64 -4.58 20.51
CA LEU A 51 17.77 -5.60 21.55
C LEU A 51 18.66 -6.77 21.12
N PHE A 52 18.84 -7.02 19.82
CA PHE A 52 19.51 -8.21 19.32
C PHE A 52 20.91 -7.94 18.72
N TRP A 53 21.30 -6.67 18.50
CA TRP A 53 22.60 -6.28 17.89
C TRP A 53 22.90 -6.92 16.53
N GLU A 54 21.93 -7.61 15.94
CA GLU A 54 21.95 -8.22 14.64
C GLU A 54 20.66 -7.87 13.88
N PRO A 55 20.69 -7.90 12.53
CA PRO A 55 19.48 -7.71 11.75
C PRO A 55 18.55 -8.92 11.90
N VAL A 56 17.32 -8.68 12.36
CA VAL A 56 16.29 -9.72 12.49
C VAL A 56 15.10 -9.32 11.62
N VAL A 57 14.64 -10.24 10.77
CA VAL A 57 13.45 -10.05 9.95
C VAL A 57 12.18 -10.22 10.78
N SER A 58 11.11 -9.49 10.45
CA SER A 58 9.81 -9.74 11.07
C SER A 58 9.23 -11.09 10.64
N ILE A 59 8.38 -11.67 11.49
CA ILE A 59 7.55 -12.83 11.12
C ILE A 59 6.74 -12.47 9.87
N GLY A 60 6.79 -13.32 8.84
CA GLY A 60 6.13 -13.08 7.56
C GLY A 60 6.84 -12.10 6.61
N ALA A 61 8.09 -11.68 6.88
CA ALA A 61 8.77 -10.71 6.02
C ALA A 61 8.99 -11.17 4.56
N PHE A 62 9.04 -12.49 4.34
CA PHE A 62 9.16 -13.09 3.00
C PHE A 62 7.82 -13.58 2.45
N ASP A 63 6.75 -13.50 3.24
CA ASP A 63 5.40 -13.82 2.82
C ASP A 63 4.68 -12.52 2.45
N LEU A 64 4.95 -12.06 1.23
CA LEU A 64 4.33 -10.86 0.68
C LEU A 64 2.85 -11.16 0.40
N LEU A 65 2.00 -10.87 1.39
CA LEU A 65 0.57 -11.08 1.27
C LEU A 65 -0.01 -10.26 0.11
N THR A 66 -0.73 -10.94 -0.77
CA THR A 66 -1.54 -10.30 -1.81
C THR A 66 -2.87 -9.89 -1.22
N TYR A 67 -3.28 -8.65 -1.47
CA TYR A 67 -4.56 -8.12 -1.00
C TYR A 67 -5.59 -8.12 -2.13
N ASN A 68 -6.76 -8.67 -1.86
CA ASN A 68 -7.85 -8.74 -2.82
C ASN A 68 -8.88 -7.65 -2.54
N ILE A 69 -9.17 -6.84 -3.55
CA ILE A 69 -10.23 -5.83 -3.51
C ILE A 69 -11.34 -6.26 -4.48
N ASN A 70 -12.55 -6.45 -3.95
CA ASN A 70 -13.70 -6.79 -4.75
C ASN A 70 -14.43 -5.52 -5.22
N PHE A 71 -14.45 -5.29 -6.53
CA PHE A 71 -15.12 -4.15 -7.16
C PHE A 71 -16.41 -4.54 -7.92
N THR A 72 -16.99 -5.71 -7.62
CA THR A 72 -18.29 -6.16 -8.15
C THR A 72 -19.40 -5.10 -8.00
N PRO A 73 -19.53 -4.35 -6.89
CA PRO A 73 -20.55 -3.31 -6.77
C PRO A 73 -20.44 -2.18 -7.81
N LEU A 74 -19.25 -1.97 -8.38
CA LEU A 74 -18.97 -0.91 -9.37
C LEU A 74 -18.93 -1.45 -10.80
N LEU A 75 -19.28 -2.72 -11.02
CA LEU A 75 -19.22 -3.36 -12.34
C LEU A 75 -20.09 -2.65 -13.38
N VAL A 76 -21.24 -2.12 -12.98
CA VAL A 76 -22.12 -1.30 -13.85
C VAL A 76 -21.39 -0.10 -14.44
N ILE A 77 -20.50 0.53 -13.68
CA ILE A 77 -19.75 1.71 -14.13
C ILE A 77 -18.63 1.29 -15.06
N LEU A 78 -18.01 0.13 -14.82
CA LEU A 78 -16.91 -0.41 -15.62
C LEU A 78 -17.37 -0.97 -16.98
N LEU A 79 -18.61 -1.47 -17.08
CA LEU A 79 -19.16 -2.10 -18.29
C LEU A 79 -19.69 -1.11 -19.34
N ASN A 80 -19.50 0.20 -19.16
CA ASN A 80 -20.06 1.23 -20.04
C ASN A 80 -19.26 1.49 -21.33
N ASN A 81 -18.38 0.57 -21.74
CA ASN A 81 -17.49 0.66 -22.90
C ASN A 81 -16.62 1.93 -22.95
N LYS A 82 -16.37 2.57 -21.80
CA LYS A 82 -15.43 3.69 -21.68
C LYS A 82 -14.12 3.20 -21.12
N ASN A 83 -13.05 3.95 -21.41
CA ASN A 83 -11.76 3.70 -20.81
C ASN A 83 -11.77 4.12 -19.33
N HIS A 84 -11.37 3.21 -18.44
CA HIS A 84 -11.31 3.44 -17.01
C HIS A 84 -9.88 3.24 -16.51
N PRO A 85 -9.07 4.30 -16.36
CA PRO A 85 -7.71 4.15 -15.89
C PRO A 85 -7.71 3.65 -14.44
N ALA A 86 -7.04 2.52 -14.21
CA ALA A 86 -6.73 2.03 -12.88
C ALA A 86 -5.45 2.68 -12.36
N ARG A 87 -5.43 3.10 -11.09
CA ARG A 87 -4.25 3.67 -10.43
C ARG A 87 -4.10 3.11 -9.02
N LEU A 88 -2.86 2.84 -8.67
CA LEU A 88 -2.42 2.47 -7.33
C LEU A 88 -1.62 3.64 -6.76
N GLN A 89 -1.86 3.96 -5.49
CA GLN A 89 -1.15 5.01 -4.80
C GLN A 89 -0.86 4.61 -3.36
N VAL A 90 0.31 4.96 -2.84
CA VAL A 90 0.61 4.87 -1.40
C VAL A 90 0.37 6.23 -0.77
N ALA A 91 -0.59 6.31 0.15
CA ALA A 91 -0.81 7.51 0.94
C ALA A 91 0.36 7.69 1.92
N ASN A 92 0.86 8.93 2.04
CA ASN A 92 1.96 9.29 2.93
C ASN A 92 3.20 8.40 2.70
N GLY A 93 3.50 8.08 1.44
CA GLY A 93 4.68 7.32 1.06
C GLY A 93 5.96 8.16 1.04
N ILE A 94 7.12 7.50 1.16
CA ILE A 94 8.42 8.09 0.77
C ILE A 94 8.57 8.11 -0.77
N SER A 95 9.71 8.60 -1.27
CA SER A 95 9.95 8.92 -2.69
C SER A 95 9.56 7.85 -3.72
N PHE A 96 9.62 6.56 -3.40
CA PHE A 96 9.13 5.49 -4.26
C PHE A 96 8.67 4.27 -3.47
N TRP A 97 7.77 3.49 -4.09
CA TRP A 97 7.31 2.19 -3.60
C TRP A 97 7.25 1.21 -4.77
N LEU A 98 7.75 0.01 -4.55
CA LEU A 98 7.57 -1.10 -5.48
C LEU A 98 6.23 -1.75 -5.17
N MET A 99 5.36 -1.81 -6.16
CA MET A 99 4.03 -2.41 -6.07
C MET A 99 3.76 -3.15 -7.38
N ASP A 100 3.03 -4.24 -7.28
CA ASP A 100 2.50 -4.97 -8.41
C ASP A 100 1.01 -5.26 -8.16
N ALA A 101 0.25 -5.44 -9.24
CA ALA A 101 -1.16 -5.78 -9.15
C ALA A 101 -1.61 -6.56 -10.37
N ASN A 102 -2.51 -7.50 -10.11
CA ASN A 102 -3.19 -8.28 -11.13
C ASN A 102 -4.70 -8.04 -11.04
N ILE A 103 -5.35 -8.03 -12.20
CA ILE A 103 -6.80 -7.97 -12.31
C ILE A 103 -7.27 -9.33 -12.81
N SER A 104 -8.19 -9.95 -12.07
CA SER A 104 -8.78 -11.24 -12.43
C SER A 104 -10.30 -11.13 -12.41
N LEU A 105 -10.95 -11.68 -13.44
CA LEU A 105 -12.40 -11.83 -13.51
C LEU A 105 -12.74 -13.26 -13.13
N VAL A 106 -13.56 -13.44 -12.09
CA VAL A 106 -14.01 -14.76 -11.63
C VAL A 106 -15.53 -14.82 -11.72
N GLY A 107 -16.03 -15.74 -12.54
CA GLY A 107 -17.46 -16.06 -12.63
C GLY A 107 -17.83 -17.11 -11.59
N SER A 108 -18.92 -16.89 -10.87
CA SER A 108 -19.52 -17.92 -9.99
C SER A 108 -20.77 -18.45 -10.67
N TYR A 109 -20.65 -19.59 -11.36
CA TYR A 109 -21.82 -20.35 -11.82
C TYR A 109 -22.29 -21.22 -10.65
N ARG A 110 -23.38 -20.81 -9.98
CA ARG A 110 -24.13 -21.74 -9.12
C ARG A 110 -25.21 -22.35 -10.00
N CYS A 111 -25.09 -23.65 -10.25
CA CYS A 111 -26.20 -24.47 -10.72
C CYS A 111 -27.27 -24.57 -9.63
#